data_AF-A0A1I4LUJ2-F1
#
_entry.id   AF-A0A1I4LUJ2-F1
#
_cell.length_a   1.000
_cell.length_b   1.000
_cell.length_c   1.000
_cell.angle_alpha   90.00
_cell.angle_beta   90.00
_cell.angle_gamma   90.00
#
_symmetry.space_group_name_H-M   'P 1'
#
loop_
_entity.id
_entity.type
_entity.pdbx_description
1 polymer ?
#
loop_
_entity_poly.entity_id
_entity_poly.type
_entity_poly.pdbx_seq_one_letter_code
_entity_poly.pdbx_strand_id
1 'polypeptide(L)'
;MDQRNIKSLYVLLFFCILGLKLDLHSYASSSWELNAASMAESDAKADSTMNGPVWEPSQQSELEDVQRNQPKRILYQVNEGDTLEHIAQQFGNSVNSLAEENQLEPTQLLAAGQQLHIPAAEAVIPIPDDQPKVISQVMSSTLTAYTAGKESTGKSEGHPEYGITFSGSKAEEGRTIAVDPAVIPIGTEVFIDGVGIRTAEDTGSAVRGARIDVFMNDVGEALEFGVKRNVKVYVLSASR
;
A
#
# COMPACT_ATOMS: atom_id res chain seq x y z
N MET A 1 -14.73 25.67 -39.01
CA MET A 1 -15.96 24.86 -38.89
C MET A 1 -15.97 24.27 -37.48
N ASP A 2 -16.76 24.89 -36.60
CA ASP A 2 -17.12 24.39 -35.27
C ASP A 2 -18.48 23.70 -35.37
N GLN A 3 -18.61 22.48 -34.83
CA GLN A 3 -19.79 22.02 -34.11
C GLN A 3 -19.39 20.88 -33.13
N ARG A 4 -19.21 21.25 -31.86
CA ARG A 4 -19.78 20.59 -30.67
C ARG A 4 -20.57 19.27 -30.90
N ASN A 5 -20.14 18.17 -30.28
CA ASN A 5 -20.91 17.43 -29.24
C ASN A 5 -20.39 16.01 -29.01
N ILE A 6 -19.64 15.88 -27.92
CA ILE A 6 -19.50 14.67 -27.10
C ILE A 6 -20.83 14.51 -26.35
N LYS A 7 -21.53 13.38 -26.52
CA LYS A 7 -22.31 12.64 -25.51
C LYS A 7 -23.19 11.55 -26.16
N SER A 8 -23.23 10.40 -25.48
CA SER A 8 -24.24 9.34 -25.54
C SER A 8 -23.94 8.14 -26.43
N LEU A 9 -23.40 7.07 -25.83
CA LEU A 9 -23.97 5.74 -26.01
C LEU A 9 -23.71 4.88 -24.76
N TYR A 10 -24.66 4.96 -23.82
CA TYR A 10 -24.89 3.95 -22.80
C TYR A 10 -26.05 3.06 -23.30
N VAL A 11 -26.03 1.77 -22.94
CA VAL A 11 -27.13 0.76 -23.02
C VAL A 11 -27.23 -0.10 -24.29
N LEU A 12 -26.76 -1.35 -24.17
CA LEU A 12 -27.45 -2.60 -24.57
C LEU A 12 -26.83 -3.75 -23.74
N LEU A 13 -27.42 -4.10 -22.58
CA LEU A 13 -28.27 -5.30 -22.34
C LEU A 13 -27.51 -6.63 -22.49
N PHE A 14 -27.09 -7.34 -21.44
CA PHE A 14 -27.86 -8.06 -20.41
C PHE A 14 -28.80 -9.15 -20.99
N PHE A 15 -28.29 -10.39 -21.16
CA PHE A 15 -28.96 -11.71 -21.20
C PHE A 15 -27.83 -12.76 -21.17
N CYS A 16 -27.78 -13.82 -20.36
CA CYS A 16 -28.83 -14.76 -19.96
C CYS A 16 -28.54 -15.39 -18.59
N ILE A 17 -29.49 -15.23 -17.65
CA ILE A 17 -29.88 -16.31 -16.73
C ILE A 17 -31.03 -17.03 -17.44
N LEU A 18 -30.79 -18.24 -17.94
CA LEU A 18 -31.84 -19.22 -18.28
C LEU A 18 -31.22 -20.59 -18.07
N GLY A 19 -31.55 -21.19 -16.93
CA GLY A 19 -31.04 -22.49 -16.52
C GLY A 19 -31.42 -23.59 -17.50
N LEU A 20 -30.40 -24.15 -18.15
CA LEU A 20 -30.44 -25.45 -18.82
C LEU A 20 -29.11 -26.16 -18.52
N LYS A 21 -29.22 -27.30 -17.81
CA LYS A 21 -28.11 -28.20 -17.45
C LYS A 21 -27.44 -28.74 -18.70
N LEU A 22 -26.11 -28.72 -18.73
CA LEU A 22 -25.28 -29.62 -19.54
C LEU A 22 -24.17 -30.17 -18.65
N ASP A 23 -24.18 -31.50 -18.50
CA ASP A 23 -23.28 -32.29 -17.67
C ASP A 23 -21.84 -32.19 -18.19
N LEU A 24 -20.93 -31.67 -17.36
CA LEU A 24 -19.48 -31.73 -17.56
C LEU A 24 -18.90 -32.80 -16.64
N HIS A 25 -18.77 -34.02 -17.16
CA HIS A 25 -17.88 -35.03 -16.60
C HIS A 25 -16.50 -34.88 -17.22
N SER A 26 -15.51 -34.64 -16.35
CA SER A 26 -14.13 -35.15 -16.42
C SER A 26 -13.33 -34.85 -17.70
N TYR A 27 -12.26 -34.07 -17.59
CA TYR A 27 -10.92 -34.56 -17.94
C TYR A 27 -9.89 -33.52 -17.49
N ALA A 28 -9.11 -33.90 -16.48
CA ALA A 28 -7.83 -33.30 -16.14
C ALA A 28 -6.76 -34.36 -16.36
N SER A 29 -5.53 -33.90 -16.61
CA SER A 29 -4.26 -34.65 -16.71
C SER A 29 -4.08 -35.39 -18.06
N SER A 30 -2.92 -35.50 -18.69
CA SER A 30 -1.52 -35.26 -18.33
C SER A 30 -0.65 -35.40 -19.61
N SER A 31 0.66 -35.18 -19.45
CA SER A 31 1.76 -35.85 -20.17
C SER A 31 2.43 -35.09 -21.31
N TRP A 32 3.51 -34.40 -20.91
CA TRP A 32 4.80 -34.37 -21.57
C TRP A 32 5.21 -35.76 -22.07
N GLU A 33 5.55 -35.92 -23.36
CA GLU A 33 6.45 -36.99 -23.80
C GLU A 33 7.35 -36.49 -24.94
N LEU A 34 8.59 -36.94 -24.82
CA LEU A 34 9.78 -36.64 -25.60
C LEU A 34 9.70 -37.29 -26.98
N ASN A 35 10.36 -36.70 -27.98
CA ASN A 35 11.12 -37.50 -28.93
C ASN A 35 12.34 -36.73 -29.42
N ALA A 36 13.50 -37.23 -28.98
CA ALA A 36 14.80 -36.93 -29.54
C ALA A 36 15.13 -37.96 -30.62
N ALA A 37 15.85 -37.48 -31.63
CA ALA A 37 16.73 -38.20 -32.57
C ALA A 37 16.10 -39.06 -33.68
N SER A 38 16.37 -38.66 -34.93
CA SER A 38 16.69 -39.58 -36.04
C SER A 38 17.26 -38.82 -37.26
N MET A 39 18.58 -38.94 -37.45
CA MET A 39 19.32 -39.22 -38.71
C MET A 39 19.26 -38.26 -39.92
N ALA A 40 20.40 -37.59 -40.13
CA ALA A 40 21.30 -37.58 -41.31
C ALA A 40 20.82 -37.28 -42.76
N GLU A 41 21.55 -36.32 -43.36
CA GLU A 41 22.00 -36.19 -44.76
C GLU A 41 21.01 -35.86 -45.89
N SER A 42 21.07 -34.62 -46.41
CA SER A 42 21.92 -34.25 -47.57
C SER A 42 21.51 -32.89 -48.19
N ASP A 43 22.53 -32.09 -48.50
CA ASP A 43 22.63 -31.07 -49.57
C ASP A 43 21.43 -30.18 -49.95
N ALA A 44 21.47 -28.91 -49.52
CA ALA A 44 21.15 -27.79 -50.41
C ALA A 44 21.70 -26.45 -49.90
N LYS A 45 22.41 -25.79 -50.81
CA LYS A 45 22.96 -24.43 -50.74
C LYS A 45 21.96 -23.38 -50.22
N ALA A 46 22.52 -22.43 -49.50
CA ALA A 46 21.92 -21.17 -49.11
C ALA A 46 21.19 -20.48 -50.26
N ASP A 47 19.92 -20.12 -50.02
CA ASP A 47 19.28 -18.97 -50.64
C ASP A 47 18.70 -18.08 -49.54
N SER A 48 19.19 -16.86 -49.53
CA SER A 48 18.86 -15.80 -48.59
C SER A 48 17.60 -15.08 -49.06
N THR A 49 16.48 -15.29 -48.40
CA THR A 49 15.40 -14.28 -48.24
C THR A 49 14.40 -14.77 -47.18
N MET A 50 14.81 -14.71 -45.90
CA MET A 50 13.88 -14.83 -44.77
C MET A 50 13.23 -13.45 -44.53
N ASN A 51 12.11 -13.18 -45.21
CA ASN A 51 11.12 -12.23 -44.68
C ASN A 51 10.28 -12.98 -43.64
N GLY A 52 10.82 -13.13 -42.43
CA GLY A 52 10.02 -13.53 -41.27
C GLY A 52 9.04 -12.40 -40.89
N PRO A 53 7.91 -12.72 -40.23
CA PRO A 53 6.98 -11.70 -39.78
C PRO A 53 7.70 -10.74 -38.83
N VAL A 54 7.65 -9.45 -39.16
CA VAL A 54 8.04 -8.37 -38.24
C VAL A 54 7.10 -8.47 -37.05
N TRP A 55 7.63 -8.92 -35.91
CA TRP A 55 6.93 -8.79 -34.63
C TRP A 55 6.79 -7.30 -34.33
N GLU A 56 5.57 -6.79 -34.32
CA GLU A 56 5.26 -5.42 -33.93
C GLU A 56 5.23 -5.35 -32.40
N PRO A 57 6.24 -4.79 -31.72
CA PRO A 57 6.25 -4.70 -30.27
C PRO A 57 5.57 -3.37 -29.89
N SER A 58 4.23 -3.33 -29.86
CA SER A 58 3.55 -2.01 -29.82
C SER A 58 2.38 -1.84 -28.88
N GLN A 59 2.17 -2.70 -27.86
CA GLN A 59 1.17 -2.37 -26.82
C GLN A 59 1.59 -2.69 -25.38
N GLN A 60 2.37 -3.74 -25.11
CA GLN A 60 2.76 -4.07 -23.74
C GLN A 60 3.82 -3.12 -23.15
N SER A 61 4.83 -2.71 -23.93
CA SER A 61 5.88 -1.79 -23.47
C SER A 61 5.37 -0.38 -23.19
N GLU A 62 4.43 0.12 -24.00
CA GLU A 62 3.84 1.45 -23.81
C GLU A 62 2.93 1.50 -22.57
N LEU A 63 2.16 0.44 -22.28
CA LEU A 63 1.33 0.37 -21.08
C LEU A 63 2.18 0.26 -19.80
N GLU A 64 3.31 -0.46 -19.84
CA GLU A 64 4.25 -0.56 -18.72
C GLU A 64 4.97 0.77 -18.45
N ASP A 65 5.36 1.51 -19.48
CA ASP A 65 6.03 2.81 -19.34
C ASP A 65 5.09 3.94 -18.90
N VAL A 66 3.82 3.91 -19.32
CA VAL A 66 2.79 4.84 -18.84
C VAL A 66 2.49 4.61 -17.35
N GLN A 67 2.49 3.35 -16.89
CA GLN A 67 2.29 3.04 -15.47
C GLN A 67 3.52 3.43 -14.61
N ARG A 68 4.74 3.33 -15.18
CA ARG A 68 6.01 3.74 -14.54
C ARG A 68 6.12 5.25 -14.29
N ASN A 69 5.52 6.06 -15.16
CA ASN A 69 5.64 7.52 -15.14
C ASN A 69 4.46 8.25 -14.48
N GLN A 70 3.52 7.56 -13.83
CA GLN A 70 2.49 8.25 -13.06
C GLN A 70 3.07 8.76 -11.73
N PRO A 71 2.86 10.03 -11.37
CA PRO A 71 3.28 10.53 -10.06
C PRO A 71 2.60 9.69 -8.97
N LYS A 72 3.40 9.17 -8.04
CA LYS A 72 2.89 8.35 -6.94
C LYS A 72 1.91 9.21 -6.15
N ARG A 73 0.70 8.73 -5.90
CA ARG A 73 -0.29 9.46 -5.10
C ARG A 73 -0.23 8.96 -3.66
N ILE A 74 -0.23 9.90 -2.72
CA ILE A 74 -0.33 9.60 -1.29
C ILE A 74 -1.78 9.77 -0.88
N LEU A 75 -2.32 8.77 -0.20
CA LEU A 75 -3.62 8.90 0.45
C LEU A 75 -3.42 9.61 1.80
N TYR A 76 -4.12 10.72 2.00
CA TYR A 76 -4.04 11.54 3.20
C TYR A 76 -5.39 11.64 3.89
N GLN A 77 -5.47 11.23 5.15
CA GLN A 77 -6.64 11.47 5.99
C GLN A 77 -6.50 12.79 6.74
N VAL A 78 -7.42 13.71 6.48
CA VAL A 78 -7.48 15.04 7.11
C VAL A 78 -7.64 14.90 8.63
N ASN A 79 -6.76 15.54 9.39
CA ASN A 79 -6.92 15.72 10.83
C ASN A 79 -7.72 16.98 11.15
N GLU A 80 -8.25 17.06 12.38
CA GLU A 80 -8.87 18.28 12.88
C GLU A 80 -7.87 19.46 12.83
N GLY A 81 -8.31 20.58 12.25
CA GLY A 81 -7.50 21.79 12.08
C GLY A 81 -6.64 21.83 10.81
N ASP A 82 -6.62 20.76 10.01
CA ASP A 82 -5.92 20.77 8.73
C ASP A 82 -6.59 21.71 7.71
N THR A 83 -5.76 22.35 6.89
CA THR A 83 -6.18 23.19 5.76
C THR A 83 -5.48 22.71 4.49
N LEU A 84 -6.06 23.00 3.32
CA LEU A 84 -5.41 22.72 2.04
C LEU A 84 -4.04 23.43 1.93
N GLU A 85 -3.92 24.63 2.50
CA GLU A 85 -2.66 25.37 2.55
C GLU A 85 -1.56 24.64 3.33
N HIS A 86 -1.84 24.25 4.58
CA HIS A 86 -0.84 23.56 5.40
C HIS A 86 -0.45 22.21 4.81
N ILE A 87 -1.42 21.45 4.28
CA ILE A 87 -1.15 20.15 3.64
C ILE A 87 -0.32 20.36 2.38
N ALA A 88 -0.73 21.28 1.49
CA ALA A 88 0.00 21.53 0.25
C ALA A 88 1.46 21.94 0.54
N GLN A 89 1.66 22.86 1.49
CA GLN A 89 2.99 23.28 1.91
C GLN A 89 3.82 22.11 2.46
N GLN A 90 3.24 21.26 3.30
CA GLN A 90 3.91 20.10 3.88
C GLN A 90 4.44 19.12 2.82
N PHE A 91 3.69 18.93 1.73
CA PHE A 91 4.06 18.01 0.66
C PHE A 91 4.68 18.71 -0.56
N GLY A 92 5.08 19.98 -0.44
CA GLY A 92 5.70 20.73 -1.55
C GLY A 92 4.80 20.96 -2.77
N ASN A 93 3.49 20.93 -2.56
CA ASN A 93 2.47 21.13 -3.59
C ASN A 93 1.87 22.54 -3.52
N SER A 94 1.23 22.98 -4.61
CA SER A 94 0.42 24.19 -4.59
C SER A 94 -1.00 23.87 -4.07
N VAL A 95 -1.66 24.84 -3.44
CA VAL A 95 -3.06 24.69 -3.01
C VAL A 95 -3.97 24.37 -4.19
N ASN A 96 -3.75 25.02 -5.33
CA ASN A 96 -4.55 24.80 -6.54
C ASN A 96 -4.36 23.38 -7.08
N SER A 97 -3.13 22.90 -7.21
CA SER A 97 -2.88 21.54 -7.71
C SER A 97 -3.45 20.47 -6.78
N LEU A 98 -3.37 20.69 -5.46
CA LEU A 98 -3.99 19.79 -4.49
C LEU A 98 -5.52 19.82 -4.57
N ALA A 99 -6.11 21.01 -4.68
CA ALA A 99 -7.56 21.17 -4.77
C ALA A 99 -8.11 20.55 -6.06
N GLU A 100 -7.45 20.77 -7.20
CA GLU A 100 -7.80 20.20 -8.51
C GLU A 100 -7.76 18.68 -8.51
N GLU A 101 -6.69 18.06 -7.97
CA GLU A 101 -6.56 16.59 -7.84
C GLU A 101 -7.74 15.99 -7.06
N ASN A 102 -8.28 16.75 -6.10
CA ASN A 102 -9.34 16.31 -5.20
C ASN A 102 -10.73 16.87 -5.55
N GLN A 103 -10.87 17.59 -6.66
CA GLN A 103 -12.13 18.21 -7.10
C GLN A 103 -12.74 19.13 -6.02
N LEU A 104 -11.87 19.90 -5.35
CA LEU A 104 -12.23 20.84 -4.29
C LEU A 104 -12.02 22.28 -4.76
N GLU A 105 -12.70 23.23 -4.10
CA GLU A 105 -12.35 24.64 -4.23
C GLU A 105 -11.08 24.95 -3.39
N PRO A 106 -10.15 25.80 -3.85
CA PRO A 106 -8.92 26.14 -3.12
C PRO A 106 -9.14 26.71 -1.70
N THR A 107 -10.30 27.31 -1.46
CA THR A 107 -10.70 27.89 -0.16
C THR A 107 -11.66 27.00 0.64
N GLN A 108 -11.93 25.79 0.16
CA GLN A 108 -12.86 24.87 0.80
C GLN A 108 -12.33 24.44 2.18
N LEU A 109 -13.21 24.46 3.18
CA LEU A 109 -12.93 23.88 4.48
C LEU A 109 -12.93 22.36 4.41
N LEU A 110 -11.94 21.75 5.04
CA LEU A 110 -11.80 20.29 5.09
C LEU A 110 -12.52 19.72 6.31
N ALA A 111 -13.17 18.58 6.13
CA ALA A 111 -13.74 17.83 7.23
C ALA A 111 -12.71 16.84 7.80
N ALA A 112 -12.59 16.76 9.13
CA ALA A 112 -11.77 15.73 9.75
C ALA A 112 -12.21 14.32 9.29
N GLY A 113 -11.26 13.48 8.93
CA GLY A 113 -11.49 12.15 8.36
C GLY A 113 -11.69 12.13 6.84
N GLN A 114 -11.82 13.28 6.18
CA GLN A 114 -11.86 13.37 4.72
C GLN A 114 -10.56 12.80 4.12
N GLN A 115 -10.69 12.07 3.02
CA GLN A 115 -9.56 11.52 2.28
C GLN A 115 -9.16 12.47 1.14
N LEU A 116 -7.87 12.73 1.01
CA LEU A 116 -7.27 13.50 -0.07
C LEU A 116 -6.21 12.67 -0.78
N HIS A 117 -6.18 12.77 -2.10
CA HIS A 117 -5.09 12.34 -2.95
C HIS A 117 -4.09 13.48 -3.07
N ILE A 118 -2.90 13.29 -2.49
CA ILE A 118 -1.81 14.24 -2.64
C ILE A 118 -0.99 13.81 -3.87
N PRO A 119 -0.85 14.64 -4.91
CA PRO A 119 0.05 14.34 -6.02
C PRO A 119 1.49 14.41 -5.51
N ALA A 120 2.23 13.30 -5.48
CA ALA A 120 3.59 13.32 -4.95
C ALA A 120 4.60 13.70 -6.04
N ALA A 121 5.22 14.86 -5.84
CA ALA A 121 6.61 15.07 -6.19
C ALA A 121 7.42 14.93 -4.88
N GLU A 122 8.15 13.81 -4.75
CA GLU A 122 9.34 13.69 -3.90
C GLU A 122 9.23 14.06 -2.40
N ALA A 123 8.13 13.74 -1.70
CA ALA A 123 8.13 13.77 -0.23
C ALA A 123 8.98 12.62 0.33
N VAL A 124 10.30 12.82 0.30
CA VAL A 124 11.30 11.97 0.92
C VAL A 124 11.48 12.44 2.36
N ILE A 125 11.29 11.55 3.33
CA ILE A 125 11.74 11.83 4.69
C ILE A 125 13.21 11.38 4.76
N PRO A 126 14.18 12.28 5.00
CA PRO A 126 15.54 11.85 5.31
C PRO A 126 15.53 11.17 6.68
N ILE A 127 15.69 9.85 6.65
CA ILE A 127 15.78 9.01 7.85
C ILE A 127 17.26 8.75 8.11
N PRO A 128 17.72 8.65 9.38
CA PRO A 128 19.13 8.40 9.70
C PRO A 128 19.70 7.07 9.19
N ASP A 129 18.86 6.21 8.63
CA ASP A 129 19.22 4.93 8.02
C ASP A 129 19.34 5.19 6.51
N ASP A 130 20.51 4.96 5.92
CA ASP A 130 21.04 5.46 4.62
C ASP A 130 20.17 5.24 3.35
N GLN A 131 18.92 4.79 3.50
CA GLN A 131 17.94 4.65 2.43
C GLN A 131 16.83 5.71 2.55
N PRO A 132 16.59 6.51 1.49
CA PRO A 132 15.45 7.40 1.48
C PRO A 132 14.14 6.59 1.55
N LYS A 133 13.26 6.94 2.49
CA LYS A 133 11.90 6.39 2.53
C LYS A 133 10.93 7.42 2.01
N VAL A 134 9.94 6.93 1.27
CA VAL A 134 8.86 7.76 0.73
C VAL A 134 7.57 7.46 1.49
N ILE A 135 6.80 8.50 1.73
CA ILE A 135 5.48 8.38 2.34
C ILE A 135 4.55 7.70 1.33
N SER A 136 3.83 6.66 1.73
CA SER A 136 2.81 5.99 0.91
C SER A 136 1.39 6.35 1.35
N GLN A 137 1.19 6.62 2.63
CA GLN A 137 -0.10 7.00 3.21
C GLN A 137 0.12 7.84 4.47
N VAL A 138 -0.80 8.76 4.74
CA VAL A 138 -0.88 9.49 6.00
C VAL A 138 -2.26 9.30 6.59
N MET A 139 -2.33 8.86 7.84
CA MET A 139 -3.58 8.57 8.52
C MET A 139 -3.66 9.23 9.90
N SER A 140 -4.90 9.41 10.38
CA SER A 140 -5.19 9.84 11.74
C SER A 140 -5.35 8.63 12.65
N SER A 141 -4.53 8.52 13.69
CA SER A 141 -4.51 7.34 14.56
C SER A 141 -4.84 7.65 16.01
N THR A 142 -5.41 6.65 16.69
CA THR A 142 -5.46 6.62 18.17
C THR A 142 -4.30 5.76 18.66
N LEU A 143 -3.44 6.33 19.49
CA LEU A 143 -2.33 5.62 20.11
C LEU A 143 -2.67 5.22 21.54
N THR A 144 -2.29 4.01 21.89
CA THR A 144 -2.14 3.54 23.27
C THR A 144 -0.75 2.96 23.47
N ALA A 145 -0.42 2.54 24.69
CA ALA A 145 0.81 1.83 24.99
C ALA A 145 0.50 0.48 25.64
N TYR A 146 1.41 -0.47 25.46
CA TYR A 146 1.34 -1.80 26.06
C TYR A 146 2.74 -2.29 26.40
N THR A 147 2.80 -3.31 27.26
CA THR A 147 4.04 -3.96 27.68
C THR A 147 3.96 -5.46 27.39
N ALA A 148 5.05 -6.19 27.67
CA ALA A 148 5.05 -7.65 27.58
C ALA A 148 4.32 -8.34 28.74
N GLY A 149 4.04 -7.60 29.83
CA GLY A 149 3.57 -8.10 31.10
C GLY A 149 2.17 -8.71 31.07
N LYS A 150 1.78 -9.30 32.21
CA LYS A 150 0.49 -9.99 32.38
C LYS A 150 -0.70 -9.04 32.21
N GLU A 151 -0.53 -7.78 32.57
CA GLU A 151 -1.49 -6.69 32.44
C GLU A 151 -1.89 -6.41 30.99
N SER A 152 -1.00 -6.65 30.03
CA SER A 152 -1.25 -6.42 28.60
C SER A 152 -1.44 -7.71 27.82
N THR A 153 -0.59 -8.73 28.04
CA THR A 153 -0.57 -9.95 27.23
C THR A 153 -1.07 -11.20 27.97
N GLY A 154 -1.28 -11.11 29.29
CA GLY A 154 -1.60 -12.26 30.14
C GLY A 154 -0.41 -13.17 30.47
N LYS A 155 0.81 -12.86 30.01
CA LYS A 155 2.01 -13.71 30.14
C LYS A 155 2.98 -13.16 31.20
N SER A 156 3.74 -14.05 31.82
CA SER A 156 4.85 -13.71 32.74
C SER A 156 6.19 -14.03 32.09
N GLU A 157 7.29 -13.48 32.62
CA GLU A 157 8.65 -13.62 32.05
C GLU A 157 9.10 -15.06 31.78
N GLY A 158 8.62 -16.03 32.57
CA GLY A 158 8.92 -17.45 32.38
C GLY A 158 8.13 -18.15 31.27
N HIS A 159 7.17 -17.46 30.64
CA HIS A 159 6.36 -18.02 29.57
C HIS A 159 7.14 -18.04 28.24
N PRO A 160 7.10 -19.12 27.45
CA PRO A 160 7.85 -19.22 26.19
C PRO A 160 7.56 -18.10 25.19
N GLU A 161 6.34 -17.58 25.20
CA GLU A 161 5.89 -16.48 24.32
C GLU A 161 5.92 -15.10 24.99
N TYR A 162 6.63 -14.94 26.11
CA TYR A 162 6.73 -13.64 26.79
C TYR A 162 7.48 -12.64 25.91
N GLY A 163 6.82 -11.52 25.61
CA GLY A 163 7.37 -10.47 24.73
C GLY A 163 7.58 -10.91 23.29
N ILE A 164 6.98 -12.02 22.84
CA ILE A 164 7.02 -12.44 21.43
C ILE A 164 5.84 -11.80 20.69
N THR A 165 6.14 -11.06 19.63
CA THR A 165 5.17 -10.37 18.77
C THR A 165 4.52 -11.33 17.78
N PHE A 166 3.45 -10.88 17.12
CA PHE A 166 2.84 -11.60 16.02
C PHE A 166 3.82 -11.97 14.87
N SER A 167 4.81 -11.12 14.57
CA SER A 167 5.82 -11.42 13.55
C SER A 167 6.81 -12.52 13.96
N GLY A 168 6.83 -12.87 15.26
CA GLY A 168 7.77 -13.81 15.86
C GLY A 168 9.04 -13.17 16.40
N SER A 169 9.21 -11.85 16.27
CA SER A 169 10.32 -11.11 16.88
C SER A 169 10.05 -10.86 18.37
N LYS A 170 11.09 -10.50 19.13
CA LYS A 170 10.92 -9.97 20.48
C LYS A 170 10.52 -8.50 20.39
N ALA A 171 9.49 -8.11 21.14
CA ALA A 171 9.07 -6.73 21.25
C ALA A 171 10.20 -5.88 21.87
N GLU A 172 10.43 -4.71 21.29
CA GLU A 172 11.52 -3.81 21.67
C GLU A 172 11.03 -2.37 21.70
N GLU A 173 11.28 -1.70 22.82
CA GLU A 173 10.93 -0.30 23.00
C GLU A 173 11.68 0.59 22.00
N GLY A 174 10.99 1.61 21.51
CA GLY A 174 11.53 2.47 20.45
C GLY A 174 11.44 1.86 19.04
N ARG A 175 11.04 0.59 18.90
CA ARG A 175 10.90 -0.09 17.62
C ARG A 175 9.50 -0.67 17.41
N THR A 176 9.02 -1.51 18.30
CA THR A 176 7.81 -2.32 18.10
C THR A 176 6.52 -1.53 18.30
N ILE A 177 5.57 -1.71 17.37
CA ILE A 177 4.16 -1.34 17.54
C ILE A 177 3.25 -2.50 17.17
N ALA A 178 2.10 -2.58 17.83
CA ALA A 178 0.99 -3.43 17.43
C ALA A 178 0.00 -2.65 16.56
N VAL A 179 -0.47 -3.27 15.47
CA VAL A 179 -1.34 -2.63 14.46
C VAL A 179 -2.46 -3.57 14.00
N ASP A 180 -3.38 -3.03 13.20
CA ASP A 180 -4.26 -3.83 12.34
C ASP A 180 -3.57 -4.08 10.98
N PRO A 181 -3.22 -5.34 10.64
CA PRO A 181 -2.54 -5.67 9.38
C PRO A 181 -3.30 -5.28 8.11
N ALA A 182 -4.63 -5.12 8.19
CA ALA A 182 -5.43 -4.67 7.06
C ALA A 182 -5.25 -3.16 6.77
N VAL A 183 -4.75 -2.39 7.73
CA VAL A 183 -4.50 -0.95 7.61
C VAL A 183 -3.00 -0.66 7.48
N ILE A 184 -2.17 -1.31 8.29
CA ILE A 184 -0.70 -1.22 8.25
C ILE A 184 -0.15 -2.64 8.19
N PRO A 185 0.37 -3.12 7.04
CA PRO A 185 0.91 -4.46 6.94
C PRO A 185 2.08 -4.71 7.91
N ILE A 186 2.20 -5.93 8.43
CA ILE A 186 3.32 -6.32 9.27
C ILE A 186 4.65 -6.18 8.50
N GLY A 187 5.68 -5.71 9.21
CA GLY A 187 7.00 -5.32 8.67
C GLY A 187 7.07 -3.87 8.21
N THR A 188 5.94 -3.16 8.10
CA THR A 188 5.92 -1.77 7.64
C THR A 188 6.49 -0.84 8.70
N GLU A 189 7.36 0.08 8.28
CA GLU A 189 7.78 1.18 9.12
C GLU A 189 6.84 2.38 8.99
N VAL A 190 6.65 3.07 10.10
CA VAL A 190 5.84 4.28 10.18
C VAL A 190 6.62 5.36 10.91
N PHE A 191 6.41 6.62 10.53
CA PHE A 191 6.76 7.75 11.38
C PHE A 191 5.50 8.20 12.12
N ILE A 192 5.55 8.23 13.45
CA ILE A 192 4.44 8.62 14.30
C ILE A 192 4.77 9.98 14.90
N ASP A 193 3.92 10.98 14.66
CA ASP A 193 4.17 12.34 15.11
C ASP A 193 4.25 12.41 16.64
N GLY A 194 5.34 12.98 17.16
CA GLY A 194 5.64 13.03 18.61
C GLY A 194 6.13 11.73 19.25
N VAL A 195 6.30 10.63 18.49
CA VAL A 195 6.81 9.33 18.99
C VAL A 195 8.05 8.87 18.23
N GLY A 196 8.13 9.16 16.93
CA GLY A 196 9.24 8.79 16.06
C GLY A 196 8.96 7.56 15.19
N ILE A 197 10.02 6.98 14.63
CA ILE A 197 9.92 5.84 13.71
C ILE A 197 9.67 4.56 14.48
N ARG A 198 8.73 3.74 14.02
CA ARG A 198 8.40 2.42 14.58
C ARG A 198 8.16 1.41 13.47
N THR A 199 8.18 0.13 13.81
CA THR A 199 7.94 -1.01 12.93
C THR A 199 6.72 -1.78 13.39
N ALA A 200 5.79 -2.01 12.47
CA ALA A 200 4.62 -2.87 12.67
C ALA A 200 5.05 -4.32 12.80
N GLU A 201 5.08 -4.86 14.00
CA GLU A 201 5.52 -6.24 14.24
C GLU A 201 4.50 -7.07 14.98
N ASP A 202 3.58 -6.41 15.68
CA ASP A 202 2.66 -7.08 16.56
C ASP A 202 1.20 -6.83 16.17
N THR A 203 0.32 -7.62 16.74
CA THR A 203 -1.13 -7.46 16.61
C THR A 203 -1.80 -7.66 17.97
N GLY A 204 -2.91 -6.98 18.19
CA GLY A 204 -3.73 -7.17 19.39
C GLY A 204 -5.20 -7.28 19.02
N SER A 205 -6.00 -8.00 19.81
CA SER A 205 -7.44 -8.15 19.53
C SER A 205 -8.20 -6.81 19.57
N ALA A 206 -7.77 -5.89 20.43
CA ALA A 206 -8.32 -4.54 20.58
C ALA A 206 -7.71 -3.51 19.60
N VAL A 207 -6.64 -3.88 18.89
CA VAL A 207 -5.95 -3.02 17.93
C VAL A 207 -6.56 -3.26 16.55
N ARG A 208 -7.54 -2.43 16.19
CA ARG A 208 -8.33 -2.54 14.94
C ARG A 208 -8.45 -1.18 14.27
N GLY A 209 -8.49 -1.17 12.94
CA GLY A 209 -8.50 0.07 12.16
C GLY A 209 -7.22 0.89 12.35
N ALA A 210 -7.35 2.20 12.49
CA ALA A 210 -6.23 3.12 12.71
C ALA A 210 -5.79 3.23 14.19
N ARG A 211 -6.04 2.19 15.01
CA ARG A 211 -5.48 2.13 16.37
C ARG A 211 -4.08 1.53 16.31
N ILE A 212 -3.17 2.08 17.10
CA ILE A 212 -1.80 1.57 17.24
C ILE A 212 -1.46 1.50 18.72
N ASP A 213 -0.92 0.36 19.17
CA ASP A 213 -0.34 0.24 20.51
C ASP A 213 1.19 0.31 20.43
N VAL A 214 1.79 1.24 21.16
CA VAL A 214 3.24 1.42 21.23
C VAL A 214 3.80 0.55 22.33
N PHE A 215 4.78 -0.30 21.99
CA PHE A 215 5.42 -1.14 22.98
C PHE A 215 6.35 -0.29 23.86
N MET A 216 6.25 -0.51 25.18
CA MET A 216 7.08 0.08 26.22
C MET A 216 7.55 -0.99 27.19
N ASN A 217 8.73 -0.82 27.76
CA ASN A 217 9.25 -1.78 28.73
C ASN A 217 8.63 -1.59 30.12
N ASP A 218 8.33 -0.35 30.50
CA ASP A 218 7.83 0.00 31.83
C ASP A 218 6.31 0.25 31.83
N VAL A 219 5.63 -0.32 32.83
CA VAL A 219 4.17 -0.20 32.99
C VAL A 219 3.79 1.21 33.41
N GLY A 220 4.58 1.87 34.24
CA GLY A 220 4.37 3.25 34.65
C GLY A 220 4.42 4.19 33.45
N GLU A 221 5.45 4.06 32.60
CA GLU A 221 5.57 4.83 31.35
C GLU A 221 4.40 4.57 30.41
N ALA A 222 3.94 3.33 30.26
CA ALA A 222 2.76 3.00 29.45
C ALA A 222 1.48 3.65 29.97
N LEU A 223 1.31 3.71 31.29
CA LEU A 223 0.17 4.38 31.93
C LEU A 223 0.24 5.91 31.76
N GLU A 224 1.42 6.50 31.93
CA GLU A 224 1.67 7.94 31.73
C GLU A 224 1.51 8.35 30.26
N PHE A 225 1.88 7.48 29.32
CA PHE A 225 1.67 7.71 27.89
C PHE A 225 0.18 7.94 27.57
N GLY A 226 -0.69 7.17 28.22
CA GLY A 226 -2.14 7.30 28.14
C GLY A 226 -2.70 7.05 26.73
N VAL A 227 -3.89 7.59 26.46
CA VAL A 227 -4.52 7.54 25.14
C VAL A 227 -4.26 8.84 24.40
N LYS A 228 -3.66 8.77 23.21
CA LYS A 228 -3.49 9.93 22.33
C LYS A 228 -4.40 9.76 21.12
N ARG A 229 -5.12 10.81 20.74
CA ARG A 229 -6.07 10.78 19.62
C ARG A 229 -5.64 11.75 18.54
N ASN A 230 -6.11 11.52 17.31
CA ASN A 230 -5.85 12.36 16.15
C ASN A 230 -4.35 12.55 15.88
N VAL A 231 -3.54 11.51 16.12
CA VAL A 231 -2.09 11.55 15.88
C VAL A 231 -1.80 11.23 14.43
N LYS A 232 -1.02 12.07 13.73
CA LYS A 232 -0.61 11.79 12.35
C LYS A 232 0.39 10.64 12.30
N VAL A 233 0.11 9.67 11.45
CA VAL A 233 0.98 8.52 11.20
C VAL A 233 1.28 8.45 9.71
N TYR A 234 2.55 8.48 9.38
CA TYR A 234 3.07 8.43 8.02
C TYR A 234 3.56 7.02 7.75
N VAL A 235 2.85 6.30 6.89
CA VAL A 235 3.24 4.95 6.44
C VAL A 235 4.37 5.10 5.44
N LEU A 236 5.48 4.41 5.70
CA LEU A 236 6.69 4.51 4.91
C LEU A 236 6.80 3.32 3.97
N SER A 237 7.33 3.58 2.79
CA SER A 237 7.71 2.55 1.82
C SER A 237 9.13 2.82 1.33
N ALA A 238 9.84 1.75 0.96
CA ALA A 238 11.15 1.90 0.30
C ALA A 238 11.00 2.78 -0.95
N SER A 239 11.93 3.73 -1.15
CA SER A 239 12.11 4.34 -2.46
C SER A 239 12.53 3.23 -3.42
N ARG A 240 11.72 2.94 -4.44
CA ARG A 240 12.12 2.02 -5.52
C ARG A 240 13.01 2.73 -6.51
#